data_AF-A0A5C1HWG6-F1
#
_entry.id   AF-A0A5C1HWG6-F1
#
_cell.length_a   1.000
_cell.length_b   1.000
_cell.length_c   1.000
_cell.angle_alpha   90.00
_cell.angle_beta   90.00
_cell.angle_gamma   90.00
#
_symmetry.space_group_name_H-M   'P 1'
#
loop_
_entity.id
_entity.type
_entity.pdbx_description
1 polymer ?
#
loop_
_entity_poly.entity_id
_entity_poly.type
_entity_poly.pdbx_seq_one_letter_code
_entity_poly.pdbx_strand_id
1 'polypeptide(L)'
;MSAQLEKTIKIQGLIKGLILGAVLALVSIIYFYFMVSVASAVAITVGAILFTYIIPIAIAALFCINLRNKVGGYWTMRQAATGIFIMFFISNLTIFILRDQVFAKAIEPQMAQKTKTAMVTALNKLKDSATKPEEKKEADAKIKEMEKSFEAGKGITIGQQIQSLGISIIFLFVLSIIFAAFFKREPVGHTS
;
A
#
# COMPACT_ATOMS: atom_id res chain seq x y z
N MET A 1 -28.75 21.04 -2.85
CA MET A 1 -28.07 20.35 -1.71
C MET A 1 -27.08 19.27 -2.18
N SER A 2 -27.29 18.60 -3.33
CA SER A 2 -26.37 17.57 -3.86
C SER A 2 -24.98 18.10 -4.28
N ALA A 3 -24.90 19.22 -5.01
CA ALA A 3 -23.63 19.70 -5.56
C ALA A 3 -22.59 20.15 -4.50
N GLN A 4 -23.04 20.80 -3.42
CA GLN A 4 -22.16 21.21 -2.32
C GLN A 4 -21.65 20.00 -1.51
N LEU A 5 -22.50 19.00 -1.30
CA LEU A 5 -22.12 17.75 -0.64
C LEU A 5 -21.10 16.97 -1.48
N GLU A 6 -21.32 16.84 -2.78
CA GLU A 6 -20.36 16.21 -3.70
C GLU A 6 -19.01 16.92 -3.71
N LYS A 7 -19.00 18.26 -3.76
CA LYS A 7 -17.76 19.04 -3.65
C LYS A 7 -17.04 18.77 -2.33
N THR A 8 -17.79 18.71 -1.23
CA THR A 8 -17.24 18.41 0.10
C THR A 8 -16.64 17.01 0.16
N ILE A 9 -17.31 16.00 -0.39
CA ILE A 9 -16.81 14.62 -0.47
C ILE A 9 -15.48 14.58 -1.24
N LYS A 10 -15.39 15.26 -2.39
CA LYS A 10 -14.16 15.30 -3.21
C LYS A 10 -13.00 15.97 -2.47
N ILE A 11 -13.25 17.14 -1.86
CA ILE A 11 -12.22 17.88 -1.11
C ILE A 11 -11.75 17.10 0.11
N GLN A 12 -12.69 16.56 0.90
CA GLN A 12 -12.35 15.76 2.07
C GLN A 12 -11.62 14.47 1.66
N GLY A 13 -12.06 13.81 0.59
CA GLY A 13 -11.35 12.66 0.01
C GLY A 13 -9.90 13.01 -0.35
N LEU A 14 -9.67 14.15 -0.99
CA LEU A 14 -8.31 14.62 -1.33
C LEU A 14 -7.47 14.87 -0.08
N ILE A 15 -7.96 15.66 0.89
CA ILE A 15 -7.23 15.98 2.12
C ILE A 15 -6.90 14.70 2.89
N LYS A 16 -7.88 13.81 3.05
CA LYS A 16 -7.67 12.53 3.74
C LYS A 16 -6.74 11.61 2.97
N GLY A 17 -6.76 11.66 1.63
CA GLY A 17 -5.85 10.91 0.78
C GLY A 17 -4.40 11.36 0.95
N LEU A 18 -4.15 12.67 0.99
CA LEU A 18 -2.81 13.22 1.25
C LEU A 18 -2.27 12.75 2.62
N ILE A 19 -3.09 12.88 3.66
CA ILE A 19 -2.69 12.48 5.02
C ILE A 19 -2.49 10.96 5.09
N LEU A 20 -3.42 10.17 4.55
CA LEU A 20 -3.30 8.71 4.51
C LEU A 20 -2.03 8.28 3.78
N GLY A 21 -1.78 8.85 2.61
CA GLY A 21 -0.59 8.53 1.82
C GLY A 21 0.71 8.90 2.53
N ALA A 22 0.75 10.04 3.21
CA ALA A 22 1.91 10.42 4.03
C ALA A 22 2.14 9.43 5.19
N VAL A 23 1.09 9.05 5.91
CA VAL A 23 1.17 8.07 7.00
C VAL A 23 1.65 6.71 6.47
N LEU A 24 1.07 6.22 5.38
CA LEU A 24 1.45 4.95 4.77
C LEU A 24 2.87 4.97 4.19
N ALA A 25 3.31 6.10 3.64
CA ALA A 25 4.69 6.28 3.21
C ALA A 25 5.63 6.16 4.42
N LEU A 26 5.34 6.82 5.54
CA LEU A 26 6.13 6.68 6.78
C LEU A 26 6.14 5.24 7.29
N VAL A 27 5.00 4.56 7.33
CA VAL A 27 4.91 3.13 7.71
C VAL A 27 5.83 2.28 6.82
N SER A 28 5.83 2.53 5.50
CA SER A 28 6.69 1.79 4.56
C SER A 28 8.18 2.07 4.76
N ILE A 29 8.55 3.30 5.12
CA ILE A 29 9.93 3.69 5.43
C ILE A 29 10.40 3.05 6.74
N ILE A 30 9.55 3.04 7.77
CA ILE A 30 9.82 2.35 9.04
C ILE A 30 10.04 0.86 8.78
N TYR A 31 9.19 0.24 7.96
CA TYR A 31 9.34 -1.16 7.59
C TYR A 31 10.66 -1.43 6.85
N PHE A 32 11.09 -0.54 5.96
CA PHE A 32 12.39 -0.66 5.30
C PHE A 32 13.55 -0.72 6.31
N TYR A 33 13.58 0.19 7.29
CA TYR A 33 14.63 0.16 8.31
C TYR A 33 14.54 -1.07 9.23
N PHE A 34 13.32 -1.51 9.56
CA PHE A 34 13.11 -2.77 10.27
C PHE A 34 13.68 -3.95 9.47
N MET A 35 13.37 -4.04 8.18
CA MET A 35 13.83 -5.13 7.31
C MET A 35 15.35 -5.17 7.17
N VAL A 36 16.01 -4.01 7.04
CA VAL A 36 17.46 -3.93 6.89
C VAL A 36 18.21 -4.22 8.21
N SER A 37 17.59 -3.94 9.36
CA SER A 37 18.19 -4.19 10.68
C SER A 37 18.00 -5.62 11.18
N VAL A 38 16.98 -6.33 10.70
CA VAL A 38 16.64 -7.69 11.16
C VAL A 38 17.29 -8.75 10.29
N ALA A 39 18.00 -9.70 10.92
CA ALA A 39 18.70 -10.78 10.21
C ALA A 39 17.87 -12.06 9.99
N SER A 40 16.59 -12.08 10.41
CA SER A 40 15.72 -13.26 10.36
C SER A 40 14.74 -13.19 9.19
N ALA A 41 14.78 -14.18 8.30
CA ALA A 41 13.86 -14.27 7.16
C ALA A 41 12.40 -14.41 7.60
N VAL A 42 12.16 -15.11 8.72
CA VAL A 42 10.82 -15.27 9.29
C VAL A 42 10.31 -13.92 9.79
N ALA A 43 11.12 -13.18 10.54
CA ALA A 43 10.73 -11.87 11.04
C ALA A 43 10.50 -10.85 9.92
N ILE A 44 11.32 -10.89 8.86
CA ILE A 44 11.10 -10.09 7.65
C ILE A 44 9.77 -10.46 6.99
N THR A 45 9.48 -11.76 6.83
CA THR A 45 8.24 -12.22 6.18
C THR A 45 6.99 -11.84 6.98
N VAL A 46 7.00 -12.08 8.29
CA VAL A 46 5.89 -11.70 9.19
C VAL A 46 5.75 -10.18 9.23
N GLY A 47 6.86 -9.45 9.31
CA GLY A 47 6.88 -7.99 9.21
C GLY A 47 6.27 -7.51 7.90
N ALA A 48 6.60 -8.13 6.76
CA ALA A 48 6.04 -7.79 5.46
C ALA A 48 4.50 -7.89 5.47
N ILE A 49 3.95 -8.96 6.04
CA ILE A 49 2.50 -9.17 6.12
C ILE A 49 1.85 -8.05 6.96
N LEU A 50 2.42 -7.75 8.12
CA LEU A 50 1.90 -6.73 9.02
C LEU A 50 1.97 -5.33 8.43
N PHE A 51 3.13 -4.91 7.94
CA PHE A 51 3.38 -3.55 7.47
C PHE A 51 2.83 -3.28 6.06
N THR A 52 2.65 -4.31 5.24
CA THR A 52 2.14 -4.15 3.85
C THR A 52 0.63 -4.33 3.77
N TYR A 53 0.04 -5.21 4.59
CA TYR A 53 -1.38 -5.53 4.50
C TYR A 53 -2.15 -5.12 5.75
N ILE A 54 -1.82 -5.68 6.92
CA ILE A 54 -2.66 -5.54 8.11
C ILE A 54 -2.73 -4.08 8.60
N ILE A 55 -1.58 -3.44 8.79
CA ILE A 55 -1.49 -2.05 9.26
C ILE A 55 -2.12 -1.08 8.25
N PRO A 56 -1.78 -1.12 6.95
CA PRO A 56 -2.40 -0.24 5.96
C PRO A 56 -3.91 -0.39 5.86
N ILE A 57 -4.45 -1.62 5.90
CA ILE A 57 -5.90 -1.87 5.88
C ILE A 57 -6.58 -1.28 7.12
N ALA A 58 -6.00 -1.49 8.31
CA ALA A 58 -6.53 -0.93 9.55
C ALA A 58 -6.54 0.61 9.53
N ILE A 59 -5.45 1.24 9.09
CA ILE A 59 -5.37 2.70 8.97
C ILE A 59 -6.37 3.20 7.92
N ALA A 60 -6.46 2.55 6.75
CA ALA A 60 -7.41 2.91 5.71
C ALA A 60 -8.85 2.84 6.22
N ALA A 61 -9.22 1.80 6.98
CA ALA A 61 -10.53 1.67 7.60
C ALA A 61 -10.83 2.83 8.58
N LEU A 62 -9.87 3.21 9.42
CA LEU A 62 -10.02 4.37 10.33
C LEU A 62 -10.23 5.68 9.54
N PHE A 63 -9.50 5.86 8.44
CA PHE A 63 -9.66 7.02 7.57
C PHE A 63 -11.01 7.04 6.83
N CYS A 64 -11.52 5.88 6.39
CA CYS A 64 -12.86 5.77 5.83
C CYS A 64 -13.94 6.18 6.83
N ILE A 65 -13.84 5.73 8.10
CA ILE A 65 -14.76 6.14 9.17
C ILE A 65 -14.66 7.65 9.41
N ASN A 66 -13.44 8.19 9.46
CA ASN A 66 -13.23 9.62 9.66
C ASN A 66 -13.80 10.46 8.51
N LEU A 67 -13.60 10.02 7.26
CA LEU A 67 -14.13 10.66 6.06
C LEU A 67 -15.66 10.68 6.10
N ARG A 68 -16.29 9.55 6.44
CA ARG A 68 -17.75 9.45 6.62
C ARG A 68 -18.26 10.47 7.63
N ASN A 69 -17.62 10.56 8.80
CA ASN A 69 -18.04 11.47 9.85
C ASN A 69 -17.90 12.95 9.42
N LYS A 70 -16.93 13.27 8.57
CA LYS A 70 -16.74 14.64 8.05
C LYS A 70 -17.75 15.06 6.99
N VAL A 71 -18.42 14.11 6.33
CA VAL A 71 -19.46 14.40 5.34
C VAL A 71 -20.89 14.29 5.92
N GLY A 72 -21.03 14.23 7.24
CA GLY A 72 -22.32 14.19 7.93
C GLY A 72 -22.74 12.81 8.45
N GLY A 73 -21.88 11.80 8.37
CA GLY A 73 -22.11 10.47 8.96
C GLY A 73 -22.97 9.53 8.12
N TYR A 74 -23.68 10.05 7.12
CA TYR A 74 -24.52 9.31 6.18
C TYR A 74 -24.12 9.65 4.75
N TRP A 75 -24.02 8.61 3.92
CA TRP A 75 -23.68 8.73 2.51
C TRP A 75 -24.21 7.53 1.74
N THR A 76 -24.62 7.75 0.50
CA THR A 76 -25.06 6.68 -0.41
C THR A 76 -23.86 5.86 -0.88
N MET A 77 -24.10 4.67 -1.43
CA MET A 77 -23.04 3.81 -1.99
C MET A 77 -22.17 4.55 -3.01
N ARG A 78 -22.78 5.35 -3.90
CA ARG A 78 -22.06 6.14 -4.91
C ARG A 78 -21.17 7.21 -4.29
N GLN A 79 -21.67 7.89 -3.26
CA GLN A 79 -20.93 8.93 -2.54
C GLN A 79 -19.75 8.34 -1.76
N ALA A 80 -19.97 7.22 -1.07
CA ALA A 80 -18.93 6.49 -0.35
C ALA A 80 -17.84 5.99 -1.31
N ALA A 81 -18.22 5.32 -2.41
CA ALA A 81 -17.27 4.85 -3.42
C ALA A 81 -16.44 6.00 -4.00
N THR A 82 -17.08 7.12 -4.36
CA THR A 82 -16.37 8.29 -4.91
C THR A 82 -15.39 8.89 -3.91
N GLY A 83 -15.81 9.12 -2.67
CA GLY A 83 -14.94 9.70 -1.64
C GLY A 83 -13.76 8.81 -1.29
N ILE A 84 -14.01 7.51 -1.11
CA ILE A 84 -12.99 6.52 -0.79
C ILE A 84 -12.04 6.31 -1.97
N PHE A 85 -12.56 6.27 -3.21
CA PHE A 85 -11.74 6.18 -4.41
C PHE A 85 -10.75 7.33 -4.52
N ILE A 86 -11.23 8.58 -4.39
CA ILE A 86 -10.36 9.76 -4.42
C ILE A 86 -9.33 9.69 -3.30
N MET A 87 -9.74 9.30 -2.09
CA MET A 87 -8.83 9.14 -0.96
C MET A 87 -7.72 8.12 -1.26
N PHE A 88 -8.07 6.94 -1.75
CA PHE A 88 -7.10 5.89 -2.08
C PHE A 88 -6.21 6.27 -3.26
N PHE A 89 -6.77 6.90 -4.29
CA PHE A 89 -6.01 7.37 -5.45
C PHE A 89 -4.97 8.43 -5.06
N ILE A 90 -5.38 9.46 -4.32
CA ILE A 90 -4.47 10.52 -3.84
C ILE A 90 -3.44 9.95 -2.86
N SER A 91 -3.85 9.02 -1.99
CA SER A 91 -2.92 8.29 -1.11
C SER A 91 -1.86 7.55 -1.91
N ASN A 92 -2.24 6.83 -2.96
CA ASN A 92 -1.30 6.10 -3.82
C ASN A 92 -0.31 7.04 -4.52
N LEU A 93 -0.79 8.17 -5.06
CA LEU A 93 0.08 9.21 -5.63
C LEU A 93 1.04 9.80 -4.59
N THR A 94 0.56 10.05 -3.39
CA THR A 94 1.36 10.61 -2.30
C THR A 94 2.46 9.63 -1.86
N ILE A 95 2.13 8.34 -1.75
CA ILE A 95 3.12 7.28 -1.47
C ILE A 95 4.16 7.24 -2.58
N PHE A 96 3.75 7.23 -3.84
CA PHE A 96 4.67 7.23 -4.98
C PHE A 96 5.64 8.43 -4.93
N ILE A 97 5.14 9.63 -4.65
CA ILE A 97 5.99 10.83 -4.56
C ILE A 97 6.92 10.73 -3.34
N LEU A 98 6.39 10.49 -2.14
CA LEU A 98 7.19 10.56 -0.91
C LEU A 98 8.16 9.38 -0.76
N ARG A 99 7.70 8.16 -1.03
CA ARG A 99 8.50 6.94 -0.88
C ARG A 99 9.37 6.70 -2.12
N ASP A 100 8.78 6.66 -3.31
CA ASP A 100 9.49 6.16 -4.49
C ASP A 100 10.29 7.26 -5.19
N GLN A 101 9.83 8.51 -5.17
CA GLN A 101 10.58 9.63 -5.77
C GLN A 101 11.49 10.33 -4.75
N VAL A 102 10.99 10.71 -3.59
CA VAL A 102 11.77 11.47 -2.60
C VAL A 102 12.68 10.53 -1.81
N PHE A 103 12.12 9.57 -1.07
CA PHE A 103 12.93 8.71 -0.21
C PHE A 103 13.88 7.82 -1.01
N ALA A 104 13.37 7.04 -1.96
CA ALA A 104 14.17 6.05 -2.67
C ALA A 104 15.17 6.63 -3.69
N LYS A 105 15.03 7.89 -4.14
CA LYS A 105 16.00 8.52 -5.05
C LYS A 105 16.87 9.60 -4.40
N ALA A 106 16.35 10.36 -3.43
CA ALA A 106 17.08 11.47 -2.83
C ALA A 106 17.68 11.15 -1.46
N ILE A 107 16.96 10.39 -0.62
CA ILE A 107 17.38 10.12 0.77
C ILE A 107 18.17 8.80 0.85
N GLU A 108 17.66 7.74 0.23
CA GLU A 108 18.23 6.40 0.25
C GLU A 108 18.27 5.81 -1.18
N PRO A 109 19.18 6.29 -2.06
CA PRO A 109 19.31 5.81 -3.43
C PRO A 109 19.57 4.30 -3.56
N GLN A 110 20.12 3.70 -2.49
CA GLN A 110 20.43 2.28 -2.43
C GLN A 110 19.32 1.45 -1.79
N MET A 111 18.12 2.01 -1.58
CA MET A 111 17.00 1.33 -0.90
C MET A 111 16.72 -0.05 -1.51
N ALA A 112 16.62 -0.14 -2.85
CA ALA A 112 16.36 -1.39 -3.54
C ALA A 112 17.49 -2.42 -3.34
N GLN A 113 18.75 -1.98 -3.43
CA GLN A 113 19.91 -2.86 -3.23
C GLN A 113 20.02 -3.32 -1.78
N LYS A 114 19.83 -2.42 -0.80
CA LYS A 114 19.83 -2.76 0.64
C LYS A 114 18.73 -3.75 0.99
N THR A 115 17.53 -3.55 0.43
CA THR A 115 16.40 -4.47 0.59
C THR A 115 16.73 -5.86 0.04
N LYS A 116 17.29 -5.94 -1.17
CA LYS A 116 17.76 -7.20 -1.78
C LYS A 116 18.80 -7.86 -0.88
N THR A 117 19.86 -7.15 -0.52
CA THR A 117 20.96 -7.69 0.29
C THR A 117 20.48 -8.20 1.64
N ALA A 118 19.62 -7.45 2.33
CA ALA A 118 19.06 -7.86 3.62
C ALA A 118 18.26 -9.17 3.49
N MET A 119 17.38 -9.26 2.49
CA MET A 119 16.57 -10.45 2.26
C MET A 119 17.41 -11.66 1.83
N VAL A 120 18.38 -11.50 0.92
CA VAL A 120 19.29 -12.59 0.50
C VAL A 120 20.07 -13.10 1.71
N THR A 121 20.61 -12.18 2.53
CA THR A 121 21.38 -12.53 3.72
C THR A 121 20.52 -13.32 4.71
N ALA A 122 19.29 -12.87 4.94
CA ALA A 122 18.36 -13.53 5.84
C ALA A 122 17.95 -14.93 5.33
N LEU A 123 17.72 -15.07 4.02
CA LEU A 123 17.40 -16.36 3.38
C LEU A 123 18.58 -17.32 3.39
N ASN A 124 19.81 -16.84 3.17
CA ASN A 124 21.01 -17.66 3.29
C ASN A 124 21.20 -18.17 4.73
N LYS A 125 21.02 -17.30 5.74
CA LYS A 125 21.04 -17.74 7.15
C LYS A 125 19.97 -18.79 7.47
N LEU A 126 18.77 -18.63 6.91
CA LEU A 126 17.71 -19.63 7.03
C LEU A 126 18.13 -20.95 6.37
N LYS A 127 18.74 -20.90 5.18
CA LYS A 127 19.25 -22.07 4.47
C LYS A 127 20.34 -22.81 5.25
N ASP A 128 21.26 -22.06 5.84
CA ASP A 128 22.39 -22.61 6.60
C ASP A 128 21.92 -23.26 7.91
N SER A 129 20.86 -22.72 8.52
CA SER A 129 20.24 -23.28 9.73
C SER A 129 19.22 -24.39 9.46
N ALA A 130 18.72 -24.52 8.24
CA ALA A 130 17.79 -25.57 7.85
C ALA A 130 18.46 -26.96 7.85
N THR A 131 17.82 -27.94 8.48
CA THR A 131 18.30 -29.33 8.51
C THR A 131 17.69 -30.16 7.38
N LYS A 132 16.54 -29.76 6.84
CA LYS A 132 15.83 -30.48 5.77
C LYS A 132 16.26 -30.01 4.37
N PRO A 133 16.50 -30.94 3.43
CA PRO A 133 16.84 -30.58 2.05
C PRO A 133 15.77 -29.75 1.33
N GLU A 134 14.50 -29.93 1.66
CA GLU A 134 13.38 -29.20 1.05
C GLU A 134 13.39 -27.72 1.42
N GLU A 135 13.58 -27.39 2.70
CA GLU A 135 13.69 -26.02 3.21
C GLU A 135 14.85 -25.27 2.54
N LYS A 136 15.97 -25.97 2.26
CA LYS A 136 17.11 -25.40 1.53
C LYS A 136 16.76 -25.07 0.08
N LYS A 137 16.08 -25.99 -0.62
CA LYS A 137 15.62 -25.78 -2.00
C LYS A 137 14.63 -24.61 -2.10
N GLU A 138 13.74 -24.47 -1.13
CA GLU A 138 12.79 -23.35 -1.09
C GLU A 138 13.51 -22.00 -0.90
N ALA A 139 14.49 -21.93 0.01
CA ALA A 139 15.28 -20.73 0.21
C ALA A 139 16.05 -20.34 -1.08
N ASP A 140 16.68 -21.31 -1.75
CA ASP A 140 17.39 -21.08 -3.02
C ASP A 140 16.43 -20.61 -4.14
N ALA A 141 15.23 -21.17 -4.22
CA ALA A 141 14.22 -20.75 -5.18
C ALA A 141 13.79 -19.29 -4.94
N LYS A 142 13.53 -18.91 -3.68
CA LYS A 142 13.17 -17.54 -3.29
C LYS A 142 14.30 -16.54 -3.59
N ILE A 143 15.56 -16.92 -3.36
CA ILE A 143 16.71 -16.07 -3.71
C ILE A 143 16.74 -15.82 -5.22
N LYS A 144 16.64 -16.88 -6.04
CA LYS A 144 16.64 -16.76 -7.51
C LYS A 144 15.48 -15.91 -8.02
N GLU A 145 14.28 -16.09 -7.48
CA GLU A 145 13.10 -15.31 -7.84
C GLU A 145 13.30 -13.83 -7.52
N MET A 146 13.88 -13.52 -6.37
CA MET A 146 14.17 -12.15 -5.96
C MET A 146 15.25 -11.51 -6.84
N GLU A 147 16.30 -12.24 -7.20
CA GLU A 147 17.31 -11.76 -8.14
C GLU A 147 16.71 -11.46 -9.50
N LYS A 148 15.88 -12.36 -10.04
CA LYS A 148 15.18 -12.15 -11.30
C LYS A 148 14.27 -10.93 -11.25
N SER A 149 13.51 -10.76 -10.17
CA SER A 149 12.64 -9.60 -9.95
C SER A 149 13.43 -8.29 -9.84
N PHE A 150 14.60 -8.32 -9.20
CA PHE A 150 15.46 -7.15 -9.08
C PHE A 150 16.07 -6.73 -10.43
N GLU A 151 16.56 -7.68 -11.22
CA GLU A 151 17.08 -7.39 -12.56
C GLU A 151 15.98 -6.89 -13.50
N ALA A 152 14.78 -7.50 -13.45
CA ALA A 152 13.61 -7.01 -14.18
C ALA A 152 13.23 -5.57 -13.78
N GLY A 153 13.42 -5.22 -12.50
CA GLY A 153 13.16 -3.89 -11.96
C GLY A 153 14.09 -2.79 -12.48
N LYS A 154 15.33 -3.12 -12.87
CA LYS A 154 16.31 -2.14 -13.38
C LYS A 154 15.98 -1.63 -14.78
N GLY A 155 15.26 -2.42 -15.58
CA GLY A 155 14.93 -2.12 -16.97
C GLY A 155 13.53 -1.59 -17.20
N ILE A 156 12.78 -1.24 -16.15
CA ILE A 156 11.39 -0.78 -16.30
C ILE A 156 11.36 0.53 -17.09
N THR A 157 10.72 0.48 -18.25
CA THR A 157 10.52 1.65 -19.12
C THR A 157 9.41 2.56 -18.57
N ILE A 158 9.43 3.84 -18.95
CA ILE A 158 8.37 4.80 -18.60
C ILE A 158 6.99 4.30 -19.08
N GLY A 159 6.92 3.67 -20.25
CA GLY A 159 5.68 3.09 -20.78
C GLY A 159 5.08 2.01 -19.87
N GLN A 160 5.92 1.13 -19.32
CA GLN A 160 5.49 0.10 -18.36
C GLN A 160 5.02 0.70 -17.03
N GLN A 161 5.64 1.78 -16.57
CA GLN A 161 5.18 2.49 -15.36
C GLN A 161 3.78 3.07 -15.58
N ILE A 162 3.53 3.71 -16.72
CA ILE A 162 2.20 4.26 -17.05
C ILE A 162 1.15 3.15 -17.14
N GLN A 163 1.47 2.03 -17.79
CA GLN A 163 0.56 0.88 -17.86
C GLN A 163 0.24 0.34 -16.46
N SER A 164 1.24 0.25 -15.58
CA SER A 164 1.05 -0.19 -14.19
C SER A 164 0.16 0.77 -13.39
N LEU A 165 0.26 2.07 -13.64
CA LEU A 165 -0.63 3.06 -13.02
C LEU A 165 -2.08 2.87 -13.49
N GLY A 166 -2.31 2.65 -14.79
CA GLY A 166 -3.65 2.37 -15.32
C GLY A 166 -4.30 1.13 -14.66
N ILE A 167 -3.53 0.05 -14.54
CA ILE A 167 -3.98 -1.17 -13.84
C ILE A 167 -4.26 -0.87 -12.36
N SER A 168 -3.38 -0.12 -11.68
CA SER A 168 -3.55 0.23 -10.27
C SER A 168 -4.84 1.02 -10.02
N ILE A 169 -5.23 1.92 -10.94
CA ILE A 169 -6.46 2.72 -10.83
C ILE A 169 -7.69 1.81 -10.82
N ILE A 170 -7.73 0.79 -11.68
CA ILE A 170 -8.84 -0.18 -11.72
C ILE A 170 -8.92 -0.95 -10.40
N PHE A 171 -7.78 -1.41 -9.88
CA PHE A 171 -7.75 -2.10 -8.58
C PHE A 171 -8.20 -1.19 -7.43
N LEU A 172 -7.74 0.06 -7.40
CA LEU A 172 -8.16 1.04 -6.39
C LEU A 172 -9.66 1.34 -6.49
N PHE A 173 -10.21 1.35 -7.70
CA PHE A 173 -11.64 1.50 -7.90
C PHE A 173 -12.41 0.31 -7.32
N VAL A 174 -12.02 -0.93 -7.64
CA VAL A 174 -12.65 -2.13 -7.05
C VAL A 174 -12.55 -2.12 -5.53
N LEU A 175 -11.37 -1.82 -4.98
CA LEU A 175 -11.15 -1.74 -3.53
C LEU A 175 -12.03 -0.66 -2.89
N SER A 176 -12.20 0.49 -3.56
CA SER A 176 -13.06 1.57 -3.08
C SER A 176 -14.52 1.16 -3.00
N ILE A 177 -15.00 0.32 -3.92
CA ILE A 177 -16.36 -0.23 -3.89
C ILE A 177 -16.51 -1.20 -2.72
N ILE A 178 -15.53 -2.08 -2.50
CA ILE A 178 -15.55 -3.02 -1.37
C ILE A 178 -15.61 -2.25 -0.04
N PHE A 179 -14.74 -1.26 0.14
CA PHE A 179 -14.76 -0.40 1.33
C PHE A 179 -16.06 0.40 1.43
N ALA A 180 -16.56 0.94 0.33
CA ALA A 180 -17.84 1.63 0.32
C ALA A 180 -18.99 0.71 0.78
N ALA A 181 -18.98 -0.57 0.39
CA ALA A 181 -19.99 -1.53 0.83
C ALA A 181 -19.96 -1.76 2.35
N PHE A 182 -18.76 -1.79 2.96
CA PHE A 182 -18.62 -1.92 4.41
C PHE A 182 -18.95 -0.63 5.18
N PHE A 183 -18.63 0.53 4.62
CA PHE A 183 -18.75 1.81 5.31
C PHE A 183 -19.99 2.63 4.91
N LYS A 184 -20.80 2.18 3.94
CA LYS A 184 -22.04 2.85 3.55
C LYS A 184 -22.98 2.90 4.74
N ARG A 185 -23.67 4.03 4.89
CA ARG A 185 -24.73 4.21 5.87
C ARG A 185 -25.75 5.12 5.24
N GLU A 186 -26.73 4.48 4.60
CA GLU A 186 -27.81 5.19 3.93
C GLU A 186 -28.71 5.84 5.00
N PRO A 187 -29.14 7.10 4.79
CA PRO A 187 -30.10 7.72 5.69
C PRO A 187 -31.40 6.91 5.66
N VAL A 188 -31.92 6.54 6.84
CA VAL A 188 -33.22 5.86 6.99
C VAL A 188 -34.31 6.80 6.49
N GLY A 189 -34.89 6.49 5.32
CA GLY A 189 -35.89 7.32 4.64
C GLY A 189 -36.00 7.15 3.11
N HIS A 190 -35.11 6.38 2.47
CA HIS A 190 -35.25 5.99 1.06
C HIS A 190 -35.41 4.48 0.91
N THR A 191 -36.52 3.97 1.43
CA THR A 191 -37.15 2.76 0.89
C THR A 191 -38.18 3.19 -0.14
N SER A 192 -37.81 3.17 -1.41
CA SER A 192 -38.66 3.06 -2.61
C SER A 192 -37.74 2.99 -3.82
#